data_AF-A0A014MK29-F1
#
_entry.id   AF-A0A014MK29-F1
#
_cell.length_a   1.000
_cell.length_b   1.000
_cell.length_c   1.000
_cell.angle_alpha   90.00
_cell.angle_beta   90.00
_cell.angle_gamma   90.00
#
_symmetry.space_group_name_H-M   'P 1'
#
loop_
_entity.id
_entity.type
_entity.pdbx_description
1 polymer ?
#
loop_
_entity_poly.entity_id
_entity_poly.type
_entity_poly.pdbx_seq_one_letter_code
_entity_poly.pdbx_strand_id
1 'polypeptide(L)'
;VTREVDGGLETLALSTPAIITTDLRLNEPRYVTLPNIMKAKKKQLDVVKPEELGVDVAPRIKTLKVAEPAKRGAGVKVPDVATLVDKLKNEAKVI
;
A
#
# COMPACT_ATOMS: atom_id res chain seq x y z
N VAL A 1 1.93 -15.58 -13.03
CA VAL A 1 2.06 -14.52 -12.00
C VAL A 1 1.38 -15.02 -10.74
N THR A 2 2.03 -14.89 -9.58
CA THR A 2 1.42 -15.25 -8.29
C THR A 2 0.98 -13.97 -7.59
N ARG A 3 -0.31 -13.85 -7.25
CA ARG A 3 -0.87 -12.70 -6.54
C ARG A 3 -1.20 -13.08 -5.11
N GLU A 4 -1.14 -12.10 -4.22
CA GLU A 4 -1.64 -12.24 -2.86
C GLU A 4 -3.16 -12.03 -2.84
N VAL A 5 -3.84 -12.88 -2.08
CA VAL A 5 -5.27 -12.81 -1.80
C VAL A 5 -5.46 -13.04 -0.30
N ASP A 6 -6.62 -12.66 0.25
CA ASP A 6 -6.87 -12.75 1.70
C ASP A 6 -6.65 -14.16 2.27
N GLY A 7 -6.90 -15.20 1.46
CA GLY A 7 -6.72 -16.60 1.84
C GLY A 7 -5.33 -17.20 1.55
N GLY A 8 -4.38 -16.42 1.03
CA GLY A 8 -3.03 -16.90 0.70
C GLY A 8 -2.53 -16.44 -0.67
N LEU A 9 -2.08 -17.39 -1.49
CA LEU A 9 -1.46 -17.12 -2.79
C LEU A 9 -2.23 -17.80 -3.93
N GLU A 10 -2.37 -17.09 -5.04
CA GLU A 10 -3.02 -17.60 -6.25
C GLU A 10 -2.11 -17.42 -7.46
N THR A 11 -1.85 -18.50 -8.20
CA THR A 11 -1.03 -18.47 -9.41
C THR A 11 -1.89 -18.48 -10.66
N LEU A 12 -1.68 -17.48 -11.52
CA LEU A 12 -2.39 -17.29 -12.78
C LEU A 12 -1.44 -17.34 -13.99
N ALA A 13 -1.91 -17.93 -15.08
CA ALA A 13 -1.32 -17.79 -16.41
C ALA A 13 -2.07 -16.70 -17.19
N LEU A 14 -1.34 -15.79 -17.82
CA LEU A 14 -1.90 -14.64 -18.54
C LEU A 14 -1.29 -14.59 -19.95
N SER A 15 -2.12 -14.31 -20.96
CA SER A 15 -1.66 -14.02 -22.32
C SER A 15 -1.15 -12.58 -22.40
N THR A 16 -0.06 -12.35 -23.13
CA THR A 16 0.47 -11.01 -23.37
C THR A 16 -0.23 -10.32 -24.55
N PRO A 17 -0.47 -8.99 -24.51
CA PRO A 17 -0.05 -8.04 -23.48
C PRO A 17 -0.94 -8.07 -22.22
N ALA A 18 -0.32 -7.92 -21.04
CA ALA A 18 -1.01 -7.94 -19.75
C ALA A 18 -0.59 -6.75 -18.88
N ILE A 19 -1.50 -6.30 -18.02
CA ILE A 19 -1.26 -5.24 -17.03
C ILE A 19 -1.02 -5.89 -15.67
N ILE A 20 0.05 -5.50 -14.99
CA ILE A 20 0.47 -6.06 -13.71
C ILE A 20 0.60 -4.91 -12.69
N THR A 21 -0.03 -5.05 -11.54
CA THR A 21 0.24 -4.26 -10.34
C THR A 21 1.17 -5.06 -9.42
N THR A 22 2.08 -4.38 -8.73
CA THR A 22 3.11 -5.05 -7.91
C THR A 22 2.83 -4.84 -6.42
N ASP A 23 2.82 -5.94 -5.67
CA ASP A 23 2.78 -5.92 -4.22
C ASP A 23 4.18 -5.70 -3.61
N LEU A 24 4.24 -5.28 -2.33
CA LEU A 24 5.47 -5.04 -1.59
C LEU A 24 6.34 -6.29 -1.43
N ARG A 25 5.77 -7.49 -1.42
CA ARG A 25 6.52 -8.74 -1.27
C ARG A 25 7.18 -9.23 -2.56
N LEU A 26 6.99 -8.53 -3.68
CA LEU A 26 7.53 -8.92 -4.97
C LEU A 26 9.07 -8.89 -5.00
N ASN A 27 9.68 -7.85 -4.43
CA ASN A 27 11.13 -7.67 -4.40
C ASN A 27 11.56 -6.62 -3.36
N GLU A 28 12.86 -6.62 -3.05
CA GLU A 28 13.51 -5.53 -2.34
C GLU A 28 14.13 -4.55 -3.34
N PRO A 29 13.69 -3.28 -3.39
CA PRO A 29 14.25 -2.31 -4.33
C PRO A 29 15.74 -2.07 -4.07
N ARG A 30 16.58 -2.24 -5.09
CA ARG A 30 18.02 -1.99 -4.99
C ARG A 30 18.32 -0.51 -4.78
N TYR A 31 19.41 -0.22 -4.05
CA TYR A 31 19.96 1.14 -3.99
C TYR A 31 20.47 1.60 -5.36
N VAL A 32 20.28 2.89 -5.65
CA VAL A 32 20.75 3.51 -6.88
C VAL A 32 22.17 4.03 -6.67
N THR A 33 23.08 3.63 -7.57
CA THR A 33 24.49 4.09 -7.53
C THR A 33 24.64 5.51 -8.10
N LEU A 34 25.63 6.27 -7.61
CA LEU A 34 25.93 7.62 -8.10
C LEU A 34 26.08 7.71 -9.64
N PRO A 35 26.78 6.78 -10.32
CA PRO A 35 26.86 6.79 -11.78
C PRO A 35 25.49 6.66 -12.46
N ASN A 36 24.59 5.85 -11.91
CA ASN A 36 23.25 5.66 -12.47
C ASN A 36 22.37 6.89 -12.24
N ILE A 37 22.51 7.58 -11.11
CA ILE A 37 21.83 8.87 -10.86
C ILE A 37 22.26 9.91 -11.91
N MET A 38 23.56 10.02 -12.18
CA MET A 38 24.08 10.96 -13.18
C MET A 38 23.61 10.63 -14.60
N LYS A 39 23.54 9.34 -14.97
CA LYS A 39 22.98 8.90 -16.25
C LYS A 39 21.48 9.19 -16.36
N ALA A 40 20.72 8.93 -15.30
CA ALA A 40 19.27 9.17 -15.28
C ALA A 40 18.93 10.65 -15.47
N LYS A 41 19.69 11.57 -14.85
CA LYS A 41 19.53 13.02 -15.04
C LYS A 41 19.75 13.50 -16.48
N LYS A 42 20.58 12.78 -17.26
CA LYS A 42 20.87 13.11 -18.66
C LYS A 42 19.85 12.52 -19.64
N LYS A 43 19.02 11.57 -19.21
CA LYS A 43 17.97 11.01 -20.06
C LYS A 43 16.90 12.08 -20.26
N GLN A 44 16.51 12.26 -21.52
CA GLN A 44 15.37 13.10 -21.85
C GLN A 44 14.12 12.55 -21.18
N LEU A 45 13.35 13.44 -20.54
CA LEU A 45 12.05 13.15 -19.97
C LEU A 45 11.01 13.86 -20.83
N ASP A 46 10.27 13.10 -21.60
CA ASP A 46 9.20 13.66 -22.42
C ASP A 46 8.02 14.03 -21.51
N VAL A 47 7.60 15.29 -21.59
CA VAL A 47 6.47 15.82 -20.83
C VAL A 47 5.33 16.02 -21.80
N VAL A 48 4.32 15.15 -21.70
CA VAL A 48 3.12 15.17 -22.54
C VAL A 48 1.95 15.62 -21.68
N LYS A 49 1.12 16.53 -22.20
CA LYS A 49 -0.10 16.93 -21.49
C LYS A 49 -1.27 15.99 -21.80
N PRO A 50 -2.24 15.81 -20.87
CA PRO A 50 -3.41 14.96 -21.13
C PRO A 50 -4.19 15.34 -22.39
N GLU A 51 -4.23 16.63 -22.76
CA GLU A 51 -4.93 17.12 -23.94
C GLU A 51 -4.33 16.60 -25.25
N GLU A 52 -3.01 16.37 -25.29
CA GLU A 52 -2.30 15.80 -26.44
C GLU A 52 -2.67 14.33 -26.68
N LEU A 53 -3.20 13.66 -25.64
CA LEU A 53 -3.70 12.28 -25.69
C LEU A 53 -5.23 12.20 -25.82
N GLY A 54 -5.93 13.35 -25.86
CA GLY A 54 -7.39 13.40 -25.92
C GLY A 54 -8.09 12.87 -24.66
N VAL A 55 -7.45 12.96 -23.48
CA VAL A 55 -7.98 12.43 -22.22
C VAL A 55 -8.65 13.53 -21.40
N ASP A 56 -9.92 13.31 -21.02
CA ASP A 56 -10.64 14.18 -20.07
C ASP A 56 -10.24 13.85 -18.63
N VAL A 57 -9.72 14.85 -17.93
CA VAL A 57 -9.28 14.78 -16.53
C VAL A 57 -10.27 15.41 -15.54
N ALA A 58 -11.50 15.71 -15.98
CA ALA A 58 -12.55 16.25 -15.13
C ALA A 58 -12.82 15.32 -13.92
N PRO A 59 -12.74 15.83 -12.67
CA PRO A 59 -12.99 15.02 -11.48
C PRO A 59 -14.43 14.49 -11.47
N ARG A 60 -14.58 13.17 -11.42
CA ARG A 60 -15.90 12.51 -11.27
C ARG A 60 -16.33 12.35 -9.81
N ILE A 61 -15.43 12.60 -8.87
CA ILE A 61 -15.64 12.42 -7.43
C ILE A 61 -15.27 13.73 -6.73
N LYS A 62 -16.13 14.16 -5.78
CA LYS A 62 -15.89 15.36 -4.96
C LYS A 62 -15.57 14.95 -3.52
N THR A 63 -14.38 15.32 -3.05
CA THR A 63 -14.00 15.17 -1.63
C THR A 63 -14.82 16.15 -0.79
N LEU A 64 -15.70 15.64 0.08
CA LEU A 64 -16.58 16.47 0.90
C LEU A 64 -15.93 16.90 2.22
N LYS A 65 -15.17 16.00 2.85
CA LYS A 65 -14.55 16.23 4.16
C LYS A 65 -13.34 15.32 4.33
N VAL A 66 -12.32 15.84 5.00
CA VAL A 66 -11.18 15.07 5.50
C VAL A 66 -11.13 15.32 7.01
N ALA A 67 -10.99 14.26 7.78
CA ALA A 67 -10.87 14.34 9.23
C ALA A 67 -9.85 13.30 9.71
N GLU A 68 -9.18 13.60 10.81
CA GLU A 68 -8.31 12.62 11.46
C GLU A 68 -9.12 11.43 11.98
N PRO A 69 -8.57 10.20 11.94
CA PRO A 69 -9.21 9.06 12.58
C PRO A 69 -9.33 9.27 14.08
N ALA A 70 -10.26 8.57 14.72
CA ALA A 70 -10.42 8.63 16.17
C ALA A 70 -9.11 8.25 16.88
N LYS A 71 -8.67 9.07 17.83
CA LYS A 71 -7.49 8.77 18.64
C LYS A 71 -7.73 7.48 19.44
N ARG A 72 -6.77 6.54 19.40
CA ARG A 72 -6.82 5.33 20.20
C ARG A 72 -6.87 5.70 21.69
N GLY A 73 -7.74 5.06 22.46
CA GLY A 73 -7.77 5.20 23.91
C GLY A 73 -6.45 4.77 24.57
N ALA A 74 -6.16 5.32 25.75
CA ALA A 74 -4.97 4.94 26.51
C ALA A 74 -5.01 3.44 26.86
N GLY A 75 -3.90 2.74 26.65
CA GLY A 75 -3.74 1.35 27.07
C GLY A 75 -3.45 1.23 28.58
N VAL A 76 -3.61 0.03 29.12
CA VAL A 76 -3.31 -0.29 30.52
C VAL A 76 -2.17 -1.29 30.58
N LYS A 77 -1.15 -1.03 31.42
CA LYS A 77 -0.11 -2.01 31.75
C LYS A 77 -0.63 -2.93 32.85
N VAL A 78 -0.46 -4.24 32.69
CA VAL A 78 -0.87 -5.25 33.66
C VAL A 78 0.35 -5.90 34.31
N PRO A 79 0.26 -6.32 35.58
CA PRO A 79 1.41 -6.83 36.34
C PRO A 79 1.82 -8.26 35.96
N ASP A 80 0.90 -9.06 35.42
CA ASP A 80 1.15 -10.48 35.13
C ASP A 80 0.23 -11.03 34.01
N VAL A 81 0.49 -12.27 33.61
CA VAL A 81 -0.22 -12.98 32.54
C VAL A 81 -1.66 -13.33 32.94
N ALA A 82 -1.93 -13.64 34.21
CA ALA A 82 -3.28 -13.99 34.66
C ALA A 82 -4.22 -12.79 34.54
N THR A 83 -3.76 -11.62 34.98
CA THR A 83 -4.45 -10.34 34.85
C THR A 83 -4.66 -9.96 33.38
N LEU A 84 -3.69 -10.25 32.50
CA LEU A 84 -3.86 -10.03 31.06
C LEU A 84 -4.99 -10.89 30.49
N VAL A 85 -5.00 -12.20 30.79
CA VAL A 85 -6.01 -13.13 30.28
C VAL A 85 -7.41 -12.77 30.81
N ASP A 86 -7.52 -12.42 32.09
CA ASP A 86 -8.79 -11.99 32.69
C ASP A 86 -9.36 -10.76 31.96
N LYS A 87 -8.54 -9.71 31.76
CA LYS A 87 -8.98 -8.50 31.04
C LYS A 87 -9.31 -8.76 29.58
N LEU A 88 -8.58 -9.65 28.91
CA LEU A 88 -8.86 -9.99 27.52
C LEU A 88 -10.18 -10.77 27.35
N LYS A 89 -10.52 -11.66 28.29
CA LYS A 89 -11.79 -12.42 28.29
C LYS A 89 -12.98 -11.56 28.70
N ASN A 90 -12.84 -10.81 29.80
CA ASN A 90 -13.98 -10.18 30.47
C ASN A 90 -14.22 -8.73 30.02
N GLU A 91 -13.16 -7.94 29.79
CA GLU A 91 -13.27 -6.53 29.38
C GLU A 91 -13.24 -6.39 27.84
N ALA A 92 -12.20 -6.93 27.19
CA ALA A 92 -11.98 -6.76 25.76
C ALA A 92 -12.76 -7.76 24.89
N LYS A 93 -13.12 -8.93 25.43
CA LYS A 93 -13.88 -10.01 24.76
C LYS A 93 -13.30 -10.42 23.40
N VAL A 94 -11.98 -10.51 23.32
CA VAL A 94 -11.26 -10.86 22.07
C VAL A 94 -10.73 -12.30 22.05
N ILE A 95 -10.84 -13.01 23.17
CA ILE A 95 -10.51 -14.43 23.37
C ILE A 95 -11.45 -15.05 24.41
#